data_AF-A0A6M8V657-F1
#
_entry.id   AF-A0A6M8V657-F1
#
_cell.length_a   1.000
_cell.length_b   1.000
_cell.length_c   1.000
_cell.angle_alpha   90.00
_cell.angle_beta   90.00
_cell.angle_gamma   90.00
#
_symmetry.space_group_name_H-M   'P 1'
#
loop_
_entity.id
_entity.type
_entity.pdbx_description
1 polymer ?
#
loop_
_entity_poly.entity_id
_entity_poly.type
_entity_poly.pdbx_seq_one_letter_code
_entity_poly.pdbx_strand_id
1 'polypeptide(L)'
;MIINKNKLFLLIFLFFVTAQSQTDWVRWGKSDPDYKISVETNTKQFDFSIYTFGDIVLKPVINAYRFFISDVDGDNCPFYPTCSAFLLASVQRTNIFQGTLMFFDRFSRDTNIFEREKHYPFYGKHHFYDPVDLYTLDKDLIKVIPAATQVKETK
;
A
#
# COMPACT_ATOMS: atom_id res chain seq x y z
N MET A 1 62.52 34.09 14.41
CA MET A 1 62.11 33.09 13.39
C MET A 1 60.97 33.70 12.58
N ILE A 2 61.21 34.12 11.34
CA ILE A 2 60.19 34.78 10.51
C ILE A 2 59.33 33.68 9.89
N ILE A 3 58.10 33.48 10.39
CA ILE A 3 57.16 32.50 9.85
C ILE A 3 56.65 33.01 8.50
N ASN A 4 56.75 32.17 7.47
CA ASN A 4 56.26 32.45 6.12
C ASN A 4 54.74 32.69 6.14
N LYS A 5 54.26 33.74 5.45
CA LYS A 5 52.84 34.11 5.34
C LYS A 5 51.93 32.94 4.96
N ASN A 6 52.37 32.05 4.07
CA ASN A 6 51.58 30.89 3.67
C ASN A 6 51.43 29.86 4.80
N LYS A 7 52.49 29.67 5.60
CA LYS A 7 52.45 28.79 6.77
C LYS A 7 51.56 29.36 7.88
N LEU A 8 51.59 30.69 8.04
CA LEU A 8 50.70 31.39 8.97
C LEU A 8 49.22 31.22 8.56
N PHE A 9 48.91 31.36 7.27
CA PHE A 9 47.55 31.19 6.76
C PHE A 9 47.05 29.76 6.95
N LEU A 10 47.91 28.77 6.72
CA LEU A 10 47.59 27.36 6.90
C LEU A 10 47.35 27.02 8.39
N LEU A 11 48.14 27.60 9.30
CA LEU A 11 47.93 27.46 10.74
C LEU A 11 46.61 28.09 11.20
N ILE A 12 46.27 29.29 10.69
CA ILE A 12 45.00 29.95 10.99
C ILE A 12 43.83 29.10 10.49
N PHE A 13 43.94 28.54 9.28
CA PHE A 13 42.92 27.68 8.70
C PHE A 13 42.70 26.40 9.53
N LEU A 14 43.79 25.71 9.90
CA LEU A 14 43.72 24.52 10.76
C LEU A 14 43.10 24.83 12.12
N PHE A 15 43.46 25.96 12.73
CA PHE A 15 42.87 26.39 14.00
C PHE A 15 41.36 26.63 13.89
N PHE A 16 40.92 27.24 12.79
CA PHE A 16 39.49 27.51 12.55
C PHE A 16 38.69 26.21 12.38
N VAL A 17 39.24 25.20 11.69
CA VAL A 17 38.60 23.89 11.53
C VAL A 17 38.45 23.17 12.87
N THR A 18 39.46 23.23 13.74
CA THR A 18 39.39 22.62 15.08
C THR A 18 38.50 23.38 16.06
N ALA A 19 38.41 24.71 15.92
CA ALA A 19 37.56 25.54 16.78
C ALA A 19 36.05 25.35 16.50
N GLN A 20 35.70 24.73 15.36
CA GLN A 20 34.31 24.43 14.97
C GLN A 20 33.99 22.93 15.07
N SER A 21 34.93 22.09 15.54
CA SER A 21 34.63 20.67 15.70
C SER A 21 33.78 20.44 16.95
N GLN A 22 32.55 19.98 16.72
CA GLN A 22 31.55 19.51 17.68
C GLN A 22 30.92 20.57 18.60
N THR A 23 29.83 21.17 18.12
CA THR A 23 28.82 21.83 18.97
C THR A 23 27.74 20.83 19.41
N ASP A 24 28.10 19.62 19.80
CA ASP A 24 27.15 18.64 20.34
C ASP A 24 27.01 18.80 21.87
N TRP A 25 26.76 20.04 22.30
CA TRP A 25 26.52 20.39 23.71
C TRP A 25 25.11 20.08 24.17
N VAL A 26 24.24 19.65 23.24
CA VAL A 26 22.87 19.28 23.54
C VAL A 26 22.85 17.76 23.69
N ARG A 27 22.54 17.31 24.90
CA ARG A 27 22.30 15.89 25.15
C ARG A 27 21.24 15.41 24.16
N TRP A 28 21.58 14.40 23.35
CA TRP A 28 20.62 13.71 22.49
C TRP A 28 19.42 13.28 23.33
N GLY A 29 18.31 14.01 23.15
CA GLY A 29 17.04 13.70 23.78
C GLY A 29 16.38 12.55 23.06
N LYS A 30 15.39 11.92 23.71
CA LYS A 30 14.48 11.02 23.01
C LYS A 30 13.80 11.83 21.91
N SER A 31 14.11 11.51 20.66
CA SER A 31 13.30 11.96 19.53
C SER A 31 12.00 11.18 19.61
N ASP A 32 10.87 11.88 19.69
CA ASP A 32 9.53 11.30 19.49
C ASP A 32 9.07 11.71 18.08
N PRO A 33 9.66 11.15 17.00
CA PRO A 33 9.22 11.47 15.67
C PRO A 33 7.79 10.96 15.51
N ASP A 34 6.91 11.81 14.96
CA ASP A 34 5.59 11.37 14.56
C ASP A 34 5.75 10.47 13.32
N TYR A 35 5.76 9.15 13.57
CA TYR A 35 5.85 8.13 12.52
C TYR A 35 4.50 7.86 11.86
N LYS A 36 3.45 8.64 12.21
CA LYS A 36 2.20 8.60 11.48
C LYS A 36 2.47 9.09 10.07
N ILE A 37 2.54 8.15 9.14
CA ILE A 37 2.26 8.42 7.73
C ILE A 37 0.95 9.21 7.75
N SER A 38 0.90 10.39 7.12
CA SER A 38 -0.35 11.12 6.96
C SER A 38 -1.28 10.17 6.23
N VAL A 39 -2.15 9.52 7.00
CA VAL A 39 -3.14 8.61 6.48
C VAL A 39 -4.15 9.55 5.83
N GLU A 40 -3.85 10.01 4.60
CA GLU A 40 -4.89 10.23 3.61
C GLU A 40 -5.61 8.91 3.58
N THR A 41 -6.62 8.83 4.43
CA THR A 41 -7.37 7.64 4.70
C THR A 41 -8.09 7.46 3.39
N ASN A 42 -7.49 6.65 2.51
CA ASN A 42 -8.20 5.84 1.56
C ASN A 42 -9.01 4.83 2.38
N THR A 43 -9.82 5.30 3.34
CA THR A 43 -11.16 4.81 3.53
C THR A 43 -11.85 5.00 2.18
N LYS A 44 -11.49 4.17 1.20
CA LYS A 44 -12.41 3.81 0.14
C LYS A 44 -13.57 3.23 0.90
N GLN A 45 -14.56 4.09 1.07
CA GLN A 45 -15.86 3.79 1.62
C GLN A 45 -16.42 2.72 0.69
N PHE A 46 -16.15 1.45 1.00
CA PHE A 46 -16.99 0.41 0.48
C PHE A 46 -18.36 0.74 1.02
N ASP A 47 -19.24 1.15 0.12
CA ASP A 47 -20.61 1.46 0.46
C ASP A 47 -21.25 0.12 0.83
N PHE A 48 -21.20 -0.21 2.12
CA PHE A 48 -21.84 -1.39 2.70
C PHE A 48 -23.36 -1.19 2.81
N SER A 49 -23.96 -0.51 1.84
CA SER A 49 -25.39 -0.44 1.69
C SER A 49 -25.89 -1.87 1.43
N ILE A 50 -26.82 -2.30 2.28
CA ILE A 50 -27.35 -3.66 2.27
C ILE A 50 -28.41 -3.69 1.18
N TYR A 51 -28.12 -4.37 0.06
CA TYR A 51 -29.09 -4.53 -1.02
C TYR A 51 -29.63 -5.96 -1.09
N THR A 52 -28.86 -6.94 -0.61
CA THR A 52 -29.18 -8.37 -0.73
C THR A 52 -29.04 -9.09 0.62
N PHE A 53 -29.79 -10.20 0.81
CA PHE A 53 -29.71 -11.05 1.99
C PHE A 53 -28.28 -11.56 2.28
N GLY A 54 -27.48 -11.81 1.23
CA GLY A 54 -26.07 -12.19 1.36
C GLY A 54 -25.22 -11.15 2.09
N ASP A 55 -25.52 -9.85 1.91
CA ASP A 55 -24.77 -8.75 2.53
C ASP A 55 -24.93 -8.75 4.05
N ILE A 56 -26.10 -9.15 4.55
CA ILE A 56 -26.39 -9.22 6.00
C ILE A 56 -25.44 -10.22 6.67
N VAL A 57 -25.17 -11.34 6.01
CA VAL A 57 -24.29 -12.39 6.55
C VAL A 57 -22.81 -12.06 6.30
N LEU A 58 -22.47 -11.49 5.15
CA LEU A 58 -21.06 -11.23 4.80
C LEU A 58 -20.46 -10.04 5.53
N LYS A 59 -21.25 -8.98 5.75
CA LYS A 59 -20.78 -7.73 6.37
C LYS A 59 -20.14 -7.93 7.74
N PRO A 60 -20.72 -8.70 8.69
CA PRO A 60 -20.04 -8.96 9.97
C PRO A 60 -18.74 -9.74 9.79
N VAL A 61 -18.68 -10.68 8.85
CA VAL A 61 -17.46 -11.46 8.55
C VAL A 61 -16.36 -10.57 7.97
N ILE A 62 -16.69 -9.70 7.00
CA ILE A 62 -15.76 -8.74 6.41
C ILE A 62 -15.28 -7.74 7.47
N ASN A 63 -16.18 -7.24 8.32
CA ASN A 63 -15.82 -6.32 9.39
C ASN A 63 -14.93 -6.98 10.44
N ALA A 64 -15.20 -8.24 10.79
CA ALA A 64 -14.33 -9.01 11.67
C ALA A 64 -12.95 -9.23 11.04
N TYR A 65 -12.89 -9.65 9.77
CA TYR A 65 -11.63 -9.80 9.05
C TYR A 65 -10.86 -8.46 8.99
N ARG A 66 -11.55 -7.37 8.71
CA ARG A 66 -10.94 -6.03 8.69
C ARG A 66 -10.35 -5.67 10.04
N PHE A 67 -11.15 -5.76 11.10
CA PHE A 67 -10.75 -5.36 12.44
C PHE A 67 -9.66 -6.25 13.05
N PHE A 68 -9.76 -7.56 12.89
CA PHE A 68 -8.84 -8.51 13.53
C PHE A 68 -7.59 -8.82 12.70
N ILE A 69 -7.67 -8.74 11.36
CA ILE A 69 -6.58 -9.16 10.47
C ILE A 69 -6.06 -7.95 9.68
N SER A 70 -6.93 -7.24 8.95
CA SER A 70 -6.49 -6.16 8.06
C SER A 70 -5.94 -4.94 8.80
N ASP A 71 -6.50 -4.56 9.95
CA ASP A 71 -6.00 -3.41 10.73
C ASP A 71 -4.65 -3.72 11.37
N VAL A 72 -4.37 -5.01 11.67
CA VAL A 72 -3.08 -5.48 12.20
C VAL A 72 -2.04 -5.61 11.09
N ASP A 73 -2.45 -6.07 9.91
CA ASP A 73 -1.58 -6.24 8.73
C ASP A 73 -1.45 -4.94 7.90
N GLY A 74 -2.22 -3.89 8.20
CA GLY A 74 -2.17 -2.61 7.49
C GLY A 74 -2.52 -2.68 5.99
N ASP A 75 -2.15 -1.65 5.23
CA ASP A 75 -2.29 -1.59 3.77
C ASP A 75 -1.21 -2.42 3.04
N ASN A 76 -0.95 -3.65 3.50
CA ASN A 76 0.07 -4.55 2.94
C ASN A 76 -0.41 -5.37 1.75
N CYS A 77 -1.71 -5.31 1.39
CA CYS A 77 -2.24 -6.07 0.27
C CYS A 77 -1.62 -5.56 -1.04
N PRO A 78 -0.90 -6.40 -1.81
CA PRO A 78 -0.23 -5.95 -3.02
C PRO A 78 -1.20 -5.78 -4.20
N PHE A 79 -2.49 -6.05 -4.02
CA PHE A 79 -3.50 -6.00 -5.07
C PHE A 79 -4.56 -4.94 -4.80
N TYR A 80 -5.03 -4.33 -5.89
CA TYR A 80 -6.19 -3.46 -5.92
C TYR A 80 -7.30 -4.08 -6.79
N PRO A 81 -8.54 -4.21 -6.28
CA PRO A 81 -8.96 -3.98 -4.89
C PRO A 81 -8.33 -5.01 -3.93
N THR A 82 -8.37 -4.71 -2.63
CA THR A 82 -7.89 -5.63 -1.58
C THR A 82 -8.73 -6.92 -1.53
N CYS A 83 -8.22 -8.00 -0.93
CA CYS A 83 -8.91 -9.30 -0.92
C CYS A 83 -10.33 -9.23 -0.28
N SER A 84 -10.48 -8.49 0.82
CA SER A 84 -11.78 -8.29 1.49
C SER A 84 -12.76 -7.47 0.65
N ALA A 85 -12.25 -6.42 0.00
CA ALA A 85 -13.00 -5.61 -0.95
C ALA A 85 -13.46 -6.41 -2.16
N PHE A 86 -12.58 -7.25 -2.70
CA PHE A 86 -12.88 -8.14 -3.82
C PHE A 86 -13.97 -9.14 -3.46
N LEU A 87 -13.92 -9.76 -2.27
CA LEU A 87 -14.97 -10.66 -1.80
C LEU A 87 -16.33 -9.96 -1.73
N LEU A 88 -16.38 -8.76 -1.12
CA LEU A 88 -17.61 -7.97 -1.04
C LEU A 88 -18.18 -7.65 -2.42
N ALA A 89 -17.36 -7.09 -3.31
CA ALA A 89 -17.78 -6.74 -4.65
C ALA A 89 -18.19 -7.97 -5.48
N SER A 90 -17.53 -9.12 -5.28
CA SER A 90 -17.89 -10.37 -5.95
C SER A 90 -19.26 -10.88 -5.50
N VAL A 91 -19.55 -10.84 -4.21
CA VAL A 91 -20.87 -11.22 -3.67
C VAL A 91 -21.96 -10.25 -4.14
N GLN A 92 -21.68 -8.95 -4.17
CA GLN A 92 -22.63 -7.93 -4.65
C GLN A 92 -22.94 -8.08 -6.15
N ARG A 93 -21.96 -8.46 -6.97
CA ARG A 93 -22.18 -8.67 -8.42
C ARG A 93 -22.78 -10.02 -8.78
N THR A 94 -22.69 -11.00 -7.88
CA THR A 94 -23.13 -12.36 -8.14
C THR A 94 -24.05 -12.85 -7.01
N ASN A 95 -23.54 -13.68 -6.10
CA ASN A 95 -24.18 -14.12 -4.87
C ASN A 95 -23.10 -14.65 -3.92
N ILE A 96 -23.51 -15.06 -2.71
CA ILE A 96 -22.56 -15.53 -1.69
C ILE A 96 -21.71 -16.71 -2.16
N PHE A 97 -22.31 -17.71 -2.83
CA PHE A 97 -21.58 -18.91 -3.24
C PHE A 97 -20.59 -18.61 -4.37
N GLN A 98 -21.06 -17.94 -5.42
CA GLN A 98 -20.21 -17.56 -6.55
C GLN A 98 -19.13 -16.58 -6.13
N GLY A 99 -19.47 -15.56 -5.35
CA GLY A 99 -18.52 -14.57 -4.86
C GLY A 99 -17.44 -15.19 -3.96
N THR A 100 -17.80 -16.16 -3.11
CA THR A 100 -16.82 -16.93 -2.33
C THR A 100 -15.91 -17.77 -3.23
N LEU A 101 -16.43 -18.43 -4.27
CA LEU A 101 -15.60 -19.17 -5.22
C LEU A 101 -14.65 -18.26 -6.00
N MET A 102 -15.13 -17.10 -6.47
CA MET A 102 -14.31 -16.09 -7.14
C MET A 102 -13.20 -15.59 -6.21
N PHE A 103 -13.53 -15.34 -4.94
CA PHE A 103 -12.54 -14.95 -3.94
C PHE A 103 -11.47 -16.02 -3.75
N PHE A 104 -11.84 -17.29 -3.56
CA PHE A 104 -10.85 -18.36 -3.36
C PHE A 104 -10.00 -18.61 -4.60
N ASP A 105 -10.57 -18.52 -5.80
CA ASP A 105 -9.82 -18.61 -7.05
C ASP A 105 -8.74 -17.52 -7.11
N ARG A 106 -9.13 -16.25 -6.93
CA ARG A 106 -8.19 -15.13 -6.90
C ARG A 106 -7.18 -15.28 -5.76
N PHE A 107 -7.64 -15.56 -4.54
CA PHE A 107 -6.80 -15.70 -3.36
C PHE A 107 -5.72 -16.77 -3.56
N SER A 108 -6.07 -17.90 -4.19
CA SER A 108 -5.10 -18.95 -4.49
C SER A 108 -3.97 -18.46 -5.41
N ARG A 109 -4.28 -17.61 -6.40
CA ARG A 109 -3.29 -17.00 -7.29
C ARG A 109 -2.49 -15.90 -6.59
N ASP A 110 -3.14 -15.12 -5.73
CA ASP A 110 -2.52 -14.05 -4.97
C ASP A 110 -1.49 -14.59 -3.97
N THR A 111 -1.63 -15.83 -3.48
CA THR A 111 -0.61 -16.43 -2.59
C THR A 111 0.73 -16.72 -3.29
N ASN A 112 0.76 -16.75 -4.62
CA ASN A 112 2.01 -16.83 -5.36
C ASN A 112 2.71 -15.46 -5.37
N ILE A 113 3.81 -15.35 -4.63
CA ILE A 113 4.63 -14.13 -4.54
C ILE A 113 5.55 -13.93 -5.76
N PHE A 114 5.76 -14.96 -6.57
CA PHE A 114 6.70 -14.93 -7.68
C PHE A 114 6.00 -14.52 -8.99
N GLU A 115 6.71 -13.77 -9.82
CA GLU A 115 6.31 -13.43 -11.21
C GLU A 115 4.97 -12.70 -11.39
N ARG A 116 4.44 -12.03 -10.35
CA ARG A 116 3.18 -11.29 -10.42
C ARG A 116 3.16 -10.23 -11.53
N GLU A 117 4.29 -9.55 -11.74
CA GLU A 117 4.49 -8.55 -12.79
C GLU A 117 4.27 -9.07 -14.22
N LYS A 118 4.45 -10.38 -14.45
CA LYS A 118 4.21 -11.02 -15.76
C LYS A 118 2.75 -11.38 -15.98
N HIS A 119 1.95 -11.41 -14.93
CA HIS A 119 0.56 -11.88 -14.96
C HIS A 119 -0.44 -10.74 -14.77
N TYR A 120 -0.07 -9.70 -14.02
CA TYR A 120 -0.99 -8.64 -13.64
C TYR A 120 -0.55 -7.26 -14.16
N PRO A 121 -1.50 -6.39 -14.53
CA PRO A 121 -1.26 -4.98 -14.73
C PRO A 121 -1.00 -4.27 -13.39
N PHE A 122 -0.48 -3.05 -13.45
CA PHE A 122 -0.23 -2.20 -12.28
C PHE A 122 -1.36 -1.20 -12.07
N TYR A 123 -1.80 -1.05 -10.82
CA TYR A 123 -2.71 0.00 -10.36
C TYR A 123 -1.93 1.00 -9.50
N GLY A 124 -1.74 2.20 -10.02
CA GLY A 124 -0.95 3.21 -9.34
C GLY A 124 0.52 2.81 -9.19
N LYS A 125 1.16 3.24 -8.10
CA LYS A 125 2.59 3.00 -7.87
C LYS A 125 2.93 1.68 -7.19
N HIS A 126 2.00 1.08 -6.44
CA HIS A 126 2.32 0.04 -5.47
C HIS A 126 1.45 -1.21 -5.54
N HIS A 127 0.40 -1.21 -6.37
CA HIS A 127 -0.58 -2.31 -6.39
C HIS A 127 -0.64 -2.98 -7.77
N PHE A 128 -0.95 -4.25 -7.79
CA PHE A 128 -1.38 -5.00 -8.97
C PHE A 128 -2.87 -4.84 -9.17
N TYR A 129 -3.34 -4.80 -10.41
CA TYR A 129 -4.74 -4.59 -10.74
C TYR A 129 -5.43 -5.91 -11.07
N ASP A 130 -6.43 -6.29 -10.28
CA ASP A 130 -7.26 -7.48 -10.54
C ASP A 130 -8.73 -7.25 -10.14
N PRO A 131 -9.54 -6.63 -11.01
CA PRO A 131 -10.91 -6.25 -10.70
C PRO A 131 -11.88 -7.43 -10.79
N VAL A 132 -12.95 -7.35 -10.00
CA VAL A 132 -14.04 -8.35 -9.97
C VAL A 132 -14.69 -8.56 -11.34
N ASP A 133 -14.70 -7.54 -12.20
CA ASP A 133 -15.35 -7.59 -13.51
C ASP A 133 -14.82 -8.75 -14.38
N LEU A 134 -13.54 -9.10 -14.26
CA LEU A 134 -12.90 -10.21 -14.99
C LEU A 134 -13.53 -11.58 -14.69
N TYR A 135 -14.26 -11.70 -13.58
CA TYR A 135 -14.77 -12.96 -13.05
C TYR A 135 -16.28 -13.11 -13.22
N THR A 136 -16.99 -12.04 -13.61
CA THR A 136 -18.46 -12.01 -13.70
C THR A 136 -19.03 -12.79 -14.89
N LEU A 137 -18.16 -13.25 -15.80
CA LEU A 137 -18.52 -13.89 -17.08
C LEU A 137 -19.35 -12.99 -18.02
N ASP A 138 -19.53 -11.72 -17.68
CA ASP A 138 -20.19 -10.72 -18.51
C ASP A 138 -19.19 -10.13 -19.50
N LYS A 139 -19.38 -10.44 -20.78
CA LYS A 139 -18.47 -10.02 -21.86
C LYS A 139 -18.40 -8.50 -22.01
N ASP A 140 -19.44 -7.77 -21.64
CA ASP A 140 -19.47 -6.32 -21.79
C ASP A 140 -18.65 -5.62 -20.70
N LEU A 141 -18.51 -6.28 -19.54
CA LEU A 141 -17.73 -5.78 -18.39
C LEU A 141 -16.27 -6.22 -18.44
N ILE A 142 -15.97 -7.38 -19.03
CA ILE A 142 -14.62 -7.94 -19.07
C ILE A 142 -13.72 -7.12 -20.00
N LYS A 143 -12.75 -6.42 -19.41
CA LYS A 143 -11.69 -5.68 -20.12
C LYS A 143 -10.34 -6.29 -19.78
N VAL A 144 -9.80 -7.08 -20.69
CA VAL A 144 -8.47 -7.69 -20.52
C VAL A 144 -7.40 -6.64 -20.77
N ILE A 145 -6.60 -6.38 -19.74
CA ILE A 145 -5.46 -5.45 -19.79
C ILE A 145 -4.18 -6.30 -19.78
N PRO A 146 -3.23 -6.07 -20.70
CA PRO A 146 -2.00 -6.85 -20.73
C PRO A 146 -1.17 -6.64 -19.46
N ALA A 147 -0.44 -7.68 -19.04
CA ALA A 147 0.44 -7.62 -17.89
C ALA A 147 1.49 -6.50 -18.03
N ALA A 148 2.02 -6.04 -16.89
CA ALA A 148 2.97 -4.92 -16.80
C ALA A 148 2.47 -3.57 -17.39
N THR A 149 1.17 -3.46 -17.70
CA THR A 149 0.55 -2.21 -18.17
C THR A 149 0.08 -1.36 -17.00
N GLN A 150 0.27 -0.04 -17.08
CA GLN A 150 -0.18 0.92 -16.07
C GLN A 150 -1.65 1.29 -16.27
N VAL A 151 -2.47 1.04 -15.25
CA VAL A 151 -3.89 1.41 -15.19
C VAL A 151 -4.03 2.75 -14.47
N LYS A 152 -4.77 3.69 -15.07
CA LYS A 152 -5.03 5.00 -14.44
C LYS A 152 -5.86 4.78 -13.17
N GLU A 153 -5.43 5.41 -12.07
CA GLU A 153 -6.21 5.45 -10.85
C GLU A 153 -7.52 6.21 -11.12
N THR A 154 -8.65 5.55 -10.90
CA THR A 154 -9.93 6.23 -10.77
C THR A 154 -9.94 6.90 -9.40
N LYS A 155 -9.77 8.23 -9.40
CA LYS A 155 -10.00 9.08 -8.24
C LYS A 155 -11.47 9.07 -7.84
#